data_AF-A0A841J718-F1
#
_entry.id   AF-A0A841J718-F1
#
_cell.length_a   1.000
_cell.length_b   1.000
_cell.length_c   1.000
_cell.angle_alpha   90.00
_cell.angle_beta   90.00
_cell.angle_gamma   90.00
#
_symmetry.space_group_name_H-M   'P 1'
#
loop_
_entity.id
_entity.type
_entity.pdbx_description
1 polymer ?
#
loop_
_entity_poly.entity_id
_entity_poly.type
_entity_poly.pdbx_seq_one_letter_code
_entity_poly.pdbx_strand_id
1 'polypeptide(L)'
;MAGRYRNARSGDEIERDWKEQDLVIKAREQQDKYVREHYLRIAAKAREERVWLFDPVVRAWYNPDEFEATFKMYIRSPEEVYARVKFKDPFEAIEEAQTKTSEFIKRVLDYAKKISSENEANKDKELKQKK
;
A
#
# COMPACT_ATOMS: atom_id res chain seq x y z
N MET A 1 48.14 -6.35 32.80
CA MET A 1 46.78 -6.15 32.27
C MET A 1 46.84 -6.28 30.75
N ALA A 2 46.61 -7.48 30.21
CA ALA A 2 46.62 -7.69 28.76
C ALA A 2 45.48 -8.64 28.37
N GLY A 3 44.57 -8.12 27.55
CA GLY A 3 43.87 -8.86 26.51
C GLY A 3 42.84 -9.91 26.95
N ARG A 4 41.63 -9.45 27.27
CA ARG A 4 40.44 -10.23 26.87
C ARG A 4 40.35 -10.26 25.34
N TYR A 5 39.65 -11.26 24.81
CA TYR A 5 39.18 -11.47 23.43
C TYR A 5 40.09 -12.26 22.48
N ARG A 6 39.75 -13.54 22.28
CA ARG A 6 39.12 -14.03 21.04
C ARG A 6 38.71 -15.49 21.23
N ASN A 7 37.42 -15.73 21.46
CA ASN A 7 36.86 -17.07 21.25
C ASN A 7 37.00 -17.36 19.75
N ALA A 8 37.97 -18.20 19.37
CA ALA A 8 38.04 -18.73 18.03
C ALA A 8 36.86 -19.69 17.87
N ARG A 9 35.85 -19.31 17.08
CA ARG A 9 34.76 -20.21 16.72
C ARG A 9 35.34 -21.45 16.06
N SER A 10 34.86 -22.62 16.46
CA SER A 10 35.31 -23.89 15.87
C SER A 10 34.78 -24.03 14.43
N GLY A 11 35.47 -24.79 13.58
CA GLY A 11 35.01 -25.04 12.20
C GLY A 11 33.60 -25.63 12.15
N ASP A 12 33.25 -26.46 13.14
CA ASP A 12 31.92 -27.06 13.28
C ASP A 12 30.82 -26.04 13.63
N GLU A 13 31.15 -25.00 14.41
CA GLU A 13 30.22 -23.89 14.71
C GLU A 13 29.96 -23.04 13.48
N ILE A 14 31.01 -22.80 12.67
CA ILE A 14 30.86 -22.07 11.41
C ILE A 14 29.99 -22.89 10.45
N GLU A 15 30.24 -24.19 10.28
CA GLU A 15 29.43 -25.01 9.37
C GLU A 15 27.95 -25.09 9.79
N ARG A 16 27.66 -25.11 11.11
CA ARG A 16 26.28 -25.03 11.61
C ARG A 16 25.63 -23.68 11.31
N ASP A 17 26.31 -22.57 11.58
CA ASP A 17 25.80 -21.22 11.30
C ASP A 17 25.44 -21.05 9.81
N TRP A 18 26.27 -21.61 8.91
CA TRP A 18 26.03 -21.55 7.47
C TRP A 18 24.83 -22.39 7.06
N LYS A 19 24.70 -23.62 7.59
CA LYS A 19 23.53 -24.48 7.34
C LYS A 19 22.23 -23.85 7.87
N GLU A 20 22.27 -23.22 9.04
CA GLU A 20 21.14 -22.49 9.59
C GLU A 20 20.76 -21.29 8.72
N GLN A 21 21.73 -20.50 8.26
CA GLN A 21 21.47 -19.40 7.31
C GLN A 21 20.88 -19.88 5.99
N ASP A 22 21.40 -20.98 5.43
CA ASP A 22 20.88 -21.61 4.21
C ASP A 22 19.42 -22.05 4.38
N LEU A 23 19.08 -22.65 5.53
CA LEU A 23 17.72 -23.06 5.84
C LEU A 23 16.78 -21.85 5.94
N VAL A 24 17.23 -20.76 6.54
CA VAL A 24 16.45 -19.50 6.64
C VAL A 24 16.22 -18.90 5.26
N ILE A 25 17.25 -18.86 4.40
CA ILE A 25 17.14 -18.35 3.03
C ILE A 25 16.14 -19.20 2.22
N LYS A 26 16.27 -20.53 2.26
CA LYS A 26 15.34 -21.44 1.56
C LYS A 26 13.91 -21.31 2.06
N ALA A 27 13.70 -21.19 3.36
CA ALA A 27 12.37 -20.98 3.94
C ALA A 27 11.75 -19.66 3.44
N ARG A 28 12.54 -18.59 3.37
CA ARG A 28 12.10 -17.30 2.84
C ARG A 28 11.76 -17.37 1.36
N GLU A 29 12.58 -18.01 0.54
CA GLU A 29 12.30 -18.21 -0.89
C GLU A 29 11.01 -19.01 -1.13
N GLN A 30 10.77 -20.06 -0.34
CA GLN A 30 9.54 -20.84 -0.41
C GLN A 30 8.32 -20.00 -0.03
N GLN A 31 8.44 -19.19 1.03
CA GLN A 31 7.38 -18.27 1.44
C GLN A 31 7.10 -17.23 0.35
N ASP A 32 8.12 -16.59 -0.22
CA ASP A 32 7.98 -15.60 -1.28
C ASP A 32 7.33 -16.21 -2.53
N LYS A 33 7.68 -17.45 -2.87
CA LYS A 33 7.05 -18.20 -3.97
C LYS A 33 5.57 -18.47 -3.69
N TYR A 34 5.25 -18.97 -2.50
CA TYR A 34 3.86 -19.24 -2.09
C TYR A 34 2.99 -17.98 -2.14
N VAL A 35 3.52 -16.87 -1.62
CA VAL A 35 2.88 -15.55 -1.62
C VAL A 35 2.59 -15.10 -3.04
N ARG A 36 3.60 -15.16 -3.92
CA ARG A 36 3.46 -14.75 -5.33
C ARG A 36 2.40 -15.57 -6.07
N GLU A 37 2.41 -16.89 -5.90
CA GLU A 37 1.43 -17.77 -6.54
C GLU A 37 0.00 -17.45 -6.11
N HIS A 38 -0.22 -17.11 -4.84
CA HIS A 38 -1.53 -16.72 -4.36
C HIS A 38 -2.01 -15.40 -4.96
N TYR A 39 -1.17 -14.36 -5.02
CA TYR A 39 -1.57 -13.10 -5.66
C TYR A 39 -1.90 -13.26 -7.14
N LEU A 40 -1.16 -14.11 -7.85
CA LEU A 40 -1.46 -14.46 -9.23
C LEU A 40 -2.84 -15.13 -9.36
N ARG A 41 -3.22 -15.98 -8.42
CA ARG A 41 -4.56 -16.60 -8.40
C ARG A 41 -5.67 -15.56 -8.17
N ILE A 42 -5.46 -14.58 -7.30
CA ILE A 42 -6.42 -13.50 -7.06
C ILE A 42 -6.62 -12.68 -8.33
N ALA A 43 -5.52 -12.26 -8.97
CA ALA A 43 -5.55 -11.52 -10.22
C ALA A 43 -6.20 -12.34 -11.35
N ALA A 44 -5.88 -13.63 -11.45
CA ALA A 44 -6.48 -14.54 -12.43
C ALA A 44 -8.00 -14.63 -12.24
N LYS A 45 -8.46 -14.82 -11.00
CA LYS A 45 -9.88 -14.85 -10.67
C LYS A 45 -10.58 -13.54 -11.06
N ALA A 46 -9.98 -12.39 -10.76
CA ALA A 46 -10.53 -11.09 -11.14
C ALA A 46 -10.62 -10.92 -12.67
N ARG A 47 -9.65 -11.44 -13.42
CA ARG A 47 -9.68 -11.46 -14.91
C ARG A 47 -10.79 -12.36 -15.44
N GLU A 48 -10.96 -13.55 -14.87
CA GLU A 48 -12.00 -14.51 -15.25
C GLU A 48 -13.40 -13.91 -15.00
N GLU A 49 -13.60 -13.30 -13.84
CA GLU A 49 -14.87 -12.68 -13.46
C GLU A 49 -15.07 -11.28 -14.08
N ARG A 50 -14.06 -10.73 -14.77
CA ARG A 50 -14.05 -9.38 -15.39
C ARG A 50 -14.37 -8.25 -14.40
N VAL A 51 -13.81 -8.37 -13.20
CA VAL A 51 -14.03 -7.45 -12.07
C VAL A 51 -12.74 -6.76 -11.67
N TRP A 52 -12.88 -5.65 -10.96
CA TRP A 52 -11.77 -4.94 -10.32
C TRP A 52 -11.66 -5.33 -8.85
N LEU A 53 -10.49 -5.05 -8.29
CA LEU A 53 -10.11 -5.38 -6.93
C LEU A 53 -10.08 -4.10 -6.09
N PHE A 54 -10.86 -4.05 -5.03
CA PHE A 54 -10.85 -2.95 -4.06
C PHE A 54 -10.21 -3.41 -2.76
N ASP A 55 -9.13 -2.75 -2.34
CA ASP A 55 -8.56 -2.94 -1.01
C ASP A 55 -9.11 -1.86 -0.06
N PRO A 56 -9.96 -2.22 0.92
CA PRO A 56 -10.56 -1.26 1.84
C PRO A 56 -9.57 -0.64 2.82
N VAL A 57 -8.43 -1.29 3.09
CA VAL A 57 -7.44 -0.82 4.07
C VAL A 57 -6.65 0.36 3.49
N VAL A 58 -6.11 0.18 2.28
CA VAL A 58 -5.43 1.27 1.56
C VAL A 58 -6.40 2.17 0.79
N ARG A 59 -7.69 1.78 0.75
CA ARG A 59 -8.78 2.49 0.05
C ARG A 59 -8.47 2.70 -1.43
N ALA A 60 -7.81 1.74 -2.05
CA ALA A 60 -7.33 1.80 -3.41
C ALA A 60 -8.03 0.78 -4.30
N TRP A 61 -8.18 1.15 -5.57
CA TRP A 61 -8.68 0.30 -6.64
C TRP A 61 -7.52 -0.20 -7.48
N TYR A 62 -7.64 -1.45 -7.93
CA TYR A 62 -6.69 -2.08 -8.82
C TYR A 62 -7.45 -2.79 -9.92
N ASN A 63 -7.04 -2.57 -11.16
CA ASN A 63 -7.32 -3.57 -12.18
C ASN A 63 -6.45 -4.83 -11.92
N PRO A 64 -6.79 -5.99 -12.51
CA PRO A 64 -6.06 -7.23 -12.21
C PRO A 64 -4.55 -7.17 -12.52
N ASP A 65 -4.15 -6.41 -13.55
CA ASP A 65 -2.74 -6.29 -13.96
C ASP A 65 -1.95 -5.39 -13.00
N GLU A 66 -2.55 -4.28 -12.57
CA GLU A 66 -2.03 -3.39 -11.53
C GLU A 66 -1.90 -4.11 -10.20
N PHE A 67 -2.88 -4.94 -9.84
CA PHE A 67 -2.84 -5.74 -8.62
C PHE A 67 -1.66 -6.70 -8.66
N GLU A 68 -1.48 -7.42 -9.77
CA GLU A 68 -0.36 -8.32 -9.97
C GLU A 68 1.00 -7.59 -9.91
N ALA A 69 1.11 -6.38 -10.47
CA ALA A 69 2.34 -5.60 -10.44
C ALA A 69 2.65 -5.05 -9.03
N THR A 70 1.63 -4.57 -8.32
CA THR A 70 1.76 -3.92 -7.00
C THR A 70 2.16 -4.92 -5.93
N PHE A 71 1.52 -6.10 -5.91
CA PHE A 71 1.70 -7.06 -4.83
C PHE A 71 2.84 -8.05 -5.05
N LYS A 72 3.54 -8.00 -6.19
CA LYS A 72 4.84 -8.65 -6.38
C LYS A 72 5.92 -8.14 -5.41
N MET A 73 5.74 -6.97 -4.79
CA MET A 73 6.82 -6.31 -4.04
C MET A 73 6.67 -6.28 -2.51
N TYR A 74 5.48 -6.48 -1.90
CA TYR A 74 5.29 -5.94 -0.53
C TYR A 74 4.42 -6.66 0.51
N ILE A 75 4.00 -7.94 0.38
CA ILE A 75 3.12 -8.51 1.42
C ILE A 75 3.60 -9.81 2.06
N ARG A 76 3.47 -9.82 3.40
CA ARG A 76 3.85 -10.87 4.35
C ARG A 76 2.83 -12.03 4.45
N SER A 77 1.57 -11.85 4.05
CA SER A 77 0.55 -12.92 4.00
C SER A 77 -0.49 -12.68 2.88
N PRO A 78 -0.63 -13.60 1.91
CA PRO A 78 -1.66 -13.54 0.87
C PRO A 78 -3.08 -13.80 1.40
N GLU A 79 -3.23 -14.55 2.50
CA GLU A 79 -4.53 -14.87 3.11
C GLU A 79 -5.24 -13.63 3.64
N GLU A 80 -4.50 -12.75 4.32
CA GLU A 80 -5.04 -11.49 4.85
C GLU A 80 -5.52 -10.57 3.71
N VAL A 81 -4.82 -10.58 2.58
CA VAL A 81 -5.22 -9.79 1.42
C VAL A 81 -6.44 -10.40 0.75
N TYR A 82 -6.48 -11.72 0.60
CA TYR A 82 -7.64 -12.41 0.04
C TYR A 82 -8.90 -12.16 0.86
N ALA A 83 -8.79 -12.19 2.20
CA ALA A 83 -9.93 -11.97 3.08
C ALA A 83 -10.46 -10.54 3.05
N ARG A 84 -9.61 -9.53 2.77
CA ARG A 84 -10.01 -8.11 2.82
C ARG A 84 -10.41 -7.54 1.46
N VAL A 85 -9.80 -8.02 0.38
CA VAL A 85 -10.01 -7.45 -0.95
C VAL A 85 -11.39 -7.84 -1.47
N LYS A 86 -12.09 -6.85 -2.01
CA LYS A 86 -13.44 -7.02 -2.56
C LYS A 86 -13.38 -7.02 -4.08
N PHE A 87 -14.06 -7.98 -4.68
CA PHE A 87 -14.28 -8.05 -6.12
C PHE A 87 -15.53 -7.22 -6.46
N LYS A 88 -15.41 -6.29 -7.39
CA LYS A 88 -16.51 -5.40 -7.78
C LYS A 88 -16.52 -5.15 -9.29
N ASP A 89 -17.69 -4.83 -9.80
CA ASP A 89 -17.86 -4.49 -11.21
C ASP A 89 -17.04 -3.23 -11.56
N PRO A 90 -16.37 -3.18 -12.73
CA PRO A 90 -15.56 -2.03 -13.13
C PRO A 90 -16.36 -0.72 -13.22
N PHE A 91 -17.64 -0.75 -13.61
CA PHE A 91 -18.47 0.45 -13.69
C PHE A 91 -18.83 0.97 -12.30
N GLU A 92 -19.24 0.09 -11.38
CA GLU A 92 -19.45 0.46 -9.97
C GLU A 92 -18.16 1.05 -9.36
N ALA A 93 -17.01 0.46 -9.70
CA ALA A 93 -15.72 0.95 -9.27
C ALA A 93 -15.43 2.38 -9.75
N ILE A 94 -15.71 2.66 -11.03
CA ILE A 94 -15.52 3.98 -11.63
C ILE A 94 -16.48 5.01 -11.01
N GLU A 95 -17.75 4.66 -10.82
CA GLU A 95 -18.74 5.56 -10.21
C GLU A 95 -18.35 5.93 -8.77
N GLU A 96 -17.93 4.95 -7.96
CA GLU A 96 -17.46 5.19 -6.59
C GLU A 96 -16.20 6.07 -6.56
N ALA A 97 -15.27 5.85 -7.50
CA ALA A 97 -14.07 6.67 -7.62
C ALA A 97 -14.41 8.11 -8.05
N GLN A 98 -15.28 8.28 -9.04
CA GLN A 98 -15.71 9.59 -9.53
C GLN A 98 -16.48 10.38 -8.47
N THR A 99 -17.33 9.72 -7.69
CA THR A 99 -18.09 10.36 -6.61
C THR A 99 -17.15 10.96 -5.57
N LYS A 100 -16.14 10.20 -5.13
CA LYS A 100 -15.15 10.68 -4.15
C LYS A 100 -14.31 11.84 -4.68
N THR A 101 -13.88 11.78 -5.95
CA THR A 101 -13.15 12.88 -6.59
C THR A 101 -14.02 14.14 -6.66
N SER A 102 -15.29 13.99 -7.01
CA SER A 102 -16.25 15.10 -7.07
C SER A 102 -16.47 15.75 -5.70
N GLU A 103 -16.59 14.94 -4.63
CA GLU A 103 -16.68 15.43 -3.26
C GLU A 103 -15.43 16.19 -2.82
N PHE A 104 -14.25 15.67 -3.18
CA PHE A 104 -12.98 16.33 -2.88
C PHE A 104 -12.86 17.69 -3.58
N ILE A 105 -13.16 17.74 -4.89
CA ILE A 105 -13.15 18.98 -5.68
C ILE A 105 -14.10 20.01 -5.06
N LYS A 106 -15.32 19.60 -4.67
CA LYS A 106 -16.27 20.49 -3.98
C LYS A 106 -15.68 21.09 -2.71
N ARG A 107 -15.07 20.27 -1.85
CA ARG A 107 -14.44 20.76 -0.61
C ARG A 107 -13.30 21.73 -0.87
N VAL A 108 -12.47 21.48 -1.89
CA VAL A 108 -11.39 22.39 -2.29
C VAL A 108 -11.96 23.73 -2.78
N LEU A 109 -13.01 23.70 -3.60
CA LEU A 109 -13.68 24.92 -4.08
C LEU A 109 -14.33 25.71 -2.94
N ASP A 110 -14.99 25.03 -2.00
CA ASP A 110 -15.60 25.69 -0.84
C ASP A 110 -14.54 26.32 0.07
N TYR A 111 -13.41 25.64 0.26
CA TYR A 111 -12.28 26.19 1.01
C TYR A 111 -11.66 27.41 0.30
N ALA A 112 -11.48 27.35 -1.02
CA ALA A 112 -10.98 28.47 -1.80
C ALA A 112 -11.91 29.69 -1.74
N LYS A 113 -13.23 29.49 -1.83
CA LYS A 113 -14.23 30.55 -1.65
C LYS A 113 -14.15 31.18 -0.27
N LYS A 114 -14.01 30.36 0.78
CA LYS A 114 -13.86 30.84 2.15
C LYS A 114 -12.63 31.75 2.30
N ILE A 115 -11.47 31.30 1.82
CA ILE A 115 -10.24 32.12 1.84
C ILE A 115 -10.43 33.43 1.07
N SER A 116 -11.04 33.38 -0.12
CA SER A 116 -11.28 34.59 -0.91
C SER A 116 -12.14 35.60 -0.15
N SER A 117 -13.22 35.13 0.48
CA SER A 117 -14.12 35.99 1.26
C SER A 117 -13.47 36.59 2.51
N GLU A 118 -12.61 35.83 3.19
CA GLU A 118 -11.86 36.32 4.36
C GLU A 118 -10.80 37.36 3.96
N ASN A 119 -10.16 37.18 2.80
CA ASN A 119 -9.20 38.14 2.26
C ASN A 119 -9.84 39.46 1.82
N GLU A 120 -11.03 39.40 1.21
CA GLU A 120 -11.80 40.61 0.87
C GLU A 120 -12.26 41.35 2.13
N ALA A 121 -12.80 40.63 3.12
CA ALA A 121 -13.21 41.21 4.39
C ALA A 121 -12.05 41.85 5.17
N ASN A 122 -10.84 41.29 5.09
CA ASN A 122 -9.66 41.88 5.71
C ASN A 122 -9.15 43.12 4.96
N LYS A 123 -9.16 43.12 3.62
CA LYS A 123 -8.84 44.32 2.83
C LYS A 123 -9.77 45.50 3.15
N ASP A 124 -11.07 45.24 3.27
CA ASP A 124 -12.05 46.27 3.60
C ASP A 124 -11.88 46.82 5.02
N LYS A 125 -11.42 46.00 5.97
CA LYS A 125 -11.08 46.44 7.34
C LYS A 125 -9.83 47.31 7.36
N GLU A 126 -8.79 46.95 6.61
CA GLU A 126 -7.56 47.77 6.50
C GLU A 126 -7.82 49.13 5.82
N LEU A 127 -8.66 49.16 4.79
CA LEU A 127 -9.07 50.40 4.11
C LEU A 127 -9.86 51.35 5.01
N LYS A 128 -10.65 50.81 5.94
CA LYS A 128 -11.43 51.59 6.93
C LYS A 128 -10.59 52.09 8.10
N GLN A 129 -9.46 51.45 8.42
CA GLN A 129 -8.55 51.89 9.49
C GLN A 129 -7.53 52.96 9.04
N LYS A 130 -7.36 53.17 7.73
CA LYS A 130 -6.46 54.17 7.13
C LYS A 130 -7.14 55.50 6.77
N LYS A 131 -8.43 55.65 7.02
CA LYS A 131 -9.20 56.90 6.86
C LYS A 131 -9.54 57.45 8.24
#